data_AF-A0A075VW28-F1
#
_entry.id   AF-A0A075VW28-F1
#
_cell.length_a   1.000
_cell.length_b   1.000
_cell.length_c   1.000
_cell.angle_alpha   90.00
_cell.angle_beta   90.00
_cell.angle_gamma   90.00
#
_symmetry.space_group_name_H-M   'P 1'
#
loop_
_entity.id
_entity.type
_entity.pdbx_description
1 polymer ?
#
loop_
_entity_poly.entity_id
_entity_poly.type
_entity_poly.pdbx_seq_one_letter_code
_entity_poly.pdbx_strand_id
1 'polypeptide(L)'
;MDRDFPSSTTSTSSSTASDAESASPHLDQLFNNLCREYSSCVHEAGRVLPPEWTMPELVRTMFGDEAIQLGFLTDAYYDVMLCGIRSWGCEELLNLLDLIHYVF
;
A
#
# COMPACT_ATOMS: atom_id res chain seq x y z
N MET A 1 -36.35 43.45 38.07
CA MET A 1 -36.10 44.26 36.86
C MET A 1 -34.66 44.74 36.99
N ASP A 2 -33.70 44.51 36.11
CA ASP A 2 -33.66 44.49 34.64
C ASP A 2 -32.49 43.58 34.16
N ARG A 3 -32.75 42.64 33.23
CA ARG A 3 -32.22 42.55 31.85
C ARG A 3 -30.69 42.72 31.69
N ASP A 4 -30.02 41.69 31.18
CA ASP A 4 -29.43 41.75 29.82
C ASP A 4 -29.00 40.37 29.30
N PHE A 5 -29.55 40.03 28.13
CA PHE A 5 -29.07 38.99 27.22
C PHE A 5 -28.55 39.70 25.97
N PRO A 6 -27.37 39.33 25.46
CA PRO A 6 -27.09 39.46 24.05
C PRO A 6 -26.77 38.09 23.43
N SER A 7 -27.66 37.66 22.52
CA SER A 7 -27.35 36.69 21.47
C SER A 7 -26.60 37.40 20.33
N SER A 8 -25.54 36.78 19.80
CA SER A 8 -25.11 36.91 18.39
C SER A 8 -24.03 35.84 18.13
N THR A 9 -24.38 34.70 17.54
CA THR A 9 -24.18 34.38 16.10
C THR A 9 -22.82 34.79 15.54
N THR A 10 -21.89 33.84 15.40
CA THR A 10 -21.34 33.50 14.07
C THR A 10 -20.70 32.12 14.12
N SER A 11 -21.21 31.21 13.29
CA SER A 11 -20.62 29.91 12.99
C SER A 11 -19.27 30.12 12.32
N THR A 12 -18.17 29.80 13.01
CA THR A 12 -16.95 29.44 12.27
C THR A 12 -17.10 27.95 11.97
N SER A 13 -17.81 27.67 10.88
CA SER A 13 -17.61 26.42 10.15
C SER A 13 -16.13 26.39 9.79
N SER A 14 -15.33 25.72 10.62
CA SER A 14 -13.97 25.36 10.27
C SER A 14 -14.10 24.35 9.16
N SER A 15 -14.22 24.85 7.93
CA SER A 15 -13.95 24.06 6.74
C SER A 15 -12.51 23.58 6.91
N THR A 16 -12.35 22.36 7.39
CA THR A 16 -11.20 21.56 7.00
C THR A 16 -11.31 21.48 5.48
N ALA A 17 -10.64 22.40 4.79
CA ALA A 17 -10.25 22.16 3.42
C ALA A 17 -9.47 20.86 3.48
N SER A 18 -10.15 19.76 3.16
CA SER A 18 -9.51 18.50 2.84
C SER A 18 -8.69 18.80 1.60
N ASP A 19 -7.48 19.30 1.82
CA ASP A 19 -6.43 19.19 0.82
C ASP A 19 -6.39 17.70 0.49
N ALA A 20 -6.68 17.41 -0.77
CA ALA A 20 -6.56 16.08 -1.32
C ALA A 20 -5.17 15.58 -0.92
N GLU A 21 -5.13 14.65 0.03
CA GLU A 21 -3.92 14.05 0.56
C GLU A 21 -3.35 13.20 -0.58
N SER A 22 -2.65 13.90 -1.47
CA SER A 22 -1.81 13.31 -2.51
C SER A 22 -0.91 12.36 -1.74
N ALA A 23 -1.02 11.07 -2.04
CA ALA A 23 -0.37 9.99 -1.30
C ALA A 23 1.04 10.44 -0.88
N SER A 24 1.34 10.32 0.42
CA SER A 24 2.61 10.79 0.97
C SER A 24 3.76 10.26 0.10
N PRO A 25 4.67 11.09 -0.43
CA PRO A 25 5.70 10.66 -1.38
C PRO A 25 6.61 9.55 -0.81
N HIS A 26 6.67 9.47 0.52
CA HIS A 26 7.33 8.40 1.24
C HIS A 26 6.66 7.02 1.04
N LEU A 27 5.34 6.98 1.02
CA LEU A 27 4.57 5.75 0.80
C LEU A 27 4.78 5.23 -0.62
N ASP A 28 4.73 6.10 -1.63
CA ASP A 28 4.98 5.72 -3.02
C ASP A 28 6.42 5.21 -3.20
N GLN A 29 7.40 5.87 -2.58
CA GLN A 29 8.79 5.41 -2.64
C GLN A 29 8.98 4.05 -1.98
N LEU A 30 8.37 3.83 -0.81
CA LEU A 30 8.42 2.56 -0.10
C LEU A 30 7.76 1.43 -0.91
N PHE A 31 6.59 1.69 -1.47
CA PHE A 31 5.88 0.74 -2.32
C PHE A 31 6.70 0.35 -3.56
N ASN A 32 7.34 1.32 -4.21
CA ASN A 32 8.23 1.05 -5.34
C ASN A 32 9.46 0.22 -4.95
N ASN A 33 10.04 0.47 -3.78
CA ASN A 33 11.14 -0.34 -3.25
C ASN A 33 10.67 -1.77 -2.98
N LEU A 34 9.50 -1.94 -2.38
CA LEU A 34 8.91 -3.25 -2.12
C LEU A 34 8.65 -4.03 -3.42
N CYS A 35 8.12 -3.37 -4.46
CA CYS A 35 7.96 -3.98 -5.79
C CYS A 35 9.28 -4.48 -6.37
N ARG A 36 10.38 -3.75 -6.16
CA ARG A 36 11.71 -4.15 -6.61
C ARG A 36 12.19 -5.40 -5.88
N GLU A 37 12.03 -5.46 -4.56
CA GLU A 37 12.41 -6.64 -3.78
C GLU A 37 11.59 -7.88 -4.19
N TYR A 38 10.29 -7.71 -4.40
CA TYR A 38 9.44 -8.78 -4.92
C TYR A 38 9.83 -9.24 -6.33
N SER A 39 10.28 -8.32 -7.19
CA SER A 39 10.83 -8.68 -8.49
C SER A 39 12.08 -9.55 -8.35
N SER A 40 12.95 -9.26 -7.38
CA SER A 40 14.11 -10.10 -7.07
C SER A 40 13.67 -11.49 -6.60
N CYS A 41 12.66 -11.59 -5.73
CA CYS A 41 12.11 -12.88 -5.29
C CYS A 41 11.57 -13.73 -6.44
N VAL A 42 10.79 -13.13 -7.37
CA VAL A 42 10.28 -13.84 -8.55
C VAL A 42 11.42 -14.36 -9.42
N HIS A 43 12.45 -13.53 -9.62
CA HIS A 43 13.63 -13.93 -10.40
C HIS A 43 14.42 -15.05 -9.73
N GLU A 44 14.67 -14.96 -8.42
CA GLU A 44 15.40 -15.96 -7.64
C GLU A 44 14.64 -17.30 -7.60
N ALA A 45 13.30 -17.27 -7.57
CA ALA A 45 12.45 -18.45 -7.65
C ALA A 45 12.39 -19.09 -9.05
N GLY A 46 13.05 -18.50 -10.06
CA GLY A 46 12.99 -18.95 -11.46
C GLY A 46 11.59 -18.82 -12.07
N ARG A 47 10.78 -17.89 -11.55
CA ARG A 47 9.44 -17.60 -12.07
C ARG A 47 9.48 -16.40 -13.00
N VAL A 48 8.42 -16.26 -13.80
CA VAL A 48 8.27 -15.18 -14.76
C VAL A 48 6.91 -14.53 -14.53
N LEU A 49 6.85 -13.21 -14.55
CA LEU A 49 5.56 -12.50 -14.49
C LEU A 49 4.88 -12.58 -15.87
N PRO A 50 3.59 -12.96 -15.96
CA PRO A 50 2.85 -12.91 -17.21
C PRO A 50 2.88 -11.52 -17.85
N PRO A 51 2.90 -11.42 -19.19
CA PRO A 51 2.99 -10.13 -19.89
C PRO A 51 1.78 -9.21 -19.65
N GLU A 52 0.64 -9.75 -19.24
CA GLU A 52 -0.57 -9.00 -18.89
C GLU A 52 -0.49 -8.33 -17.51
N TRP A 53 0.51 -8.67 -16.70
CA TRP A 53 0.64 -8.21 -15.33
C TRP A 53 1.90 -7.35 -15.15
N THR A 54 1.77 -6.31 -14.33
CA THR A 54 2.92 -5.56 -13.79
C THR A 54 3.17 -5.94 -12.33
N MET A 55 4.42 -5.83 -11.88
CA MET A 55 4.76 -6.11 -10.48
C MET A 55 3.95 -5.27 -9.48
N PRO A 56 3.74 -3.96 -9.71
CA PRO A 56 2.82 -3.16 -8.89
C PRO A 56 1.42 -3.74 -8.79
N GLU A 57 0.81 -4.17 -9.91
CA GLU A 57 -0.54 -4.76 -9.91
C GLU A 57 -0.59 -6.06 -9.13
N LEU A 58 0.44 -6.91 -9.26
CA LEU A 58 0.54 -8.14 -8.50
C LEU A 58 0.62 -7.87 -6.99
N VAL A 59 1.48 -6.93 -6.59
CA VAL A 59 1.65 -6.54 -5.18
C VAL A 59 0.38 -5.91 -4.61
N ARG A 60 -0.32 -5.07 -5.39
CA ARG A 60 -1.64 -4.54 -4.99
C ARG A 60 -2.68 -5.63 -4.86
N THR A 61 -2.68 -6.61 -5.76
CA THR A 61 -3.62 -7.74 -5.71
C THR A 61 -3.36 -8.62 -4.49
N MET A 62 -2.09 -8.88 -4.16
CA MET A 62 -1.68 -9.68 -3.01
C MET A 62 -2.09 -9.03 -1.69
N PHE A 63 -1.85 -7.73 -1.52
CA PHE A 63 -2.18 -7.03 -0.28
C PHE A 63 -3.64 -6.57 -0.21
N GLY A 64 -4.26 -6.32 -1.36
CA GLY A 64 -5.51 -5.58 -1.46
C GLY A 64 -5.27 -4.06 -1.34
N ASP A 65 -6.11 -3.28 -2.02
CA ASP A 65 -5.96 -1.81 -2.07
C ASP A 65 -6.02 -1.14 -0.68
N GLU A 66 -6.77 -1.71 0.26
CA GLU A 66 -6.94 -1.16 1.61
C GLU A 66 -5.73 -1.39 2.54
N ALA A 67 -4.87 -2.36 2.21
CA ALA A 67 -3.71 -2.72 3.02
C ALA A 67 -2.45 -1.91 2.67
N ILE A 68 -2.52 -1.04 1.64
CA ILE A 68 -1.44 -0.16 1.20
C ILE A 68 -1.33 1.04 2.15
N GLN A 69 -1.11 0.75 3.42
CA GLN A 69 -0.89 1.72 4.49
C GLN A 69 0.58 1.72 4.88
N LEU A 70 1.10 2.88 5.30
CA LEU A 70 2.53 3.05 5.52
C LEU A 70 3.11 2.06 6.53
N GLY A 71 2.41 1.78 7.63
CA GLY A 71 2.88 0.83 8.65
C GLY A 71 3.04 -0.57 8.10
N PHE A 72 1.99 -1.09 7.45
CA PHE A 72 1.99 -2.43 6.87
C PHE A 72 3.05 -2.59 5.77
N LEU A 73 3.18 -1.62 4.86
CA LEU A 73 4.21 -1.65 3.82
C LEU A 73 5.63 -1.62 4.41
N THR A 74 5.82 -0.92 5.54
CA THR A 74 7.12 -0.85 6.21
C THR A 74 7.49 -2.21 6.78
N ASP A 75 6.54 -2.88 7.44
CA ASP A 75 6.73 -4.21 7.99
C ASP A 75 7.01 -5.23 6.87
N ALA A 76 6.24 -5.21 5.79
CA ALA A 76 6.44 -6.07 4.62
C ALA A 76 7.82 -5.83 3.97
N TYR A 77 8.24 -4.57 3.87
CA TYR A 77 9.56 -4.22 3.32
C TYR A 77 10.71 -4.74 4.17
N TYR A 78 10.64 -4.60 5.50
CA TYR A 78 11.71 -5.13 6.35
C TYR A 78 11.70 -6.66 6.42
N ASP A 79 10.53 -7.31 6.39
CA ASP A 79 10.45 -8.77 6.31
C ASP A 79 11.11 -9.29 5.03
N VAL A 80 10.77 -8.69 3.87
CA VAL A 80 11.36 -9.09 2.58
C VAL A 80 12.87 -8.82 2.54
N MET A 81 13.33 -7.70 3.09
CA MET A 81 14.74 -7.33 3.10
C MET A 81 15.58 -8.29 3.97
N LEU A 82 15.04 -8.72 5.11
CA LEU A 82 15.75 -9.58 6.07
C LEU A 82 15.66 -11.06 5.72
N CYS A 83 14.51 -11.51 5.22
CA CYS A 83 14.22 -12.92 4.96
C CYS A 83 14.37 -13.30 3.48
N GLY A 84 14.40 -12.32 2.56
CA GLY A 84 14.50 -12.54 1.12
C GLY A 84 13.34 -13.40 0.61
N ILE A 85 13.67 -14.42 -0.19
CA ILE A 85 12.70 -15.39 -0.73
C ILE A 85 11.94 -16.18 0.34
N ARG A 86 12.44 -16.23 1.59
CA ARG A 86 11.77 -16.89 2.73
C ARG A 86 10.85 -15.95 3.52
N SER A 87 10.69 -14.70 3.09
CA SER A 87 9.73 -13.78 3.68
C SER A 87 8.31 -14.29 3.44
N TRP A 88 7.41 -14.00 4.38
CA TRP A 88 6.00 -14.36 4.21
C TRP A 88 5.44 -13.74 2.92
N GLY A 89 5.83 -12.48 2.64
CA GLY A 89 5.40 -11.79 1.44
C GLY A 89 5.89 -12.44 0.13
N CYS A 90 7.13 -12.95 0.07
CA CYS A 90 7.59 -13.61 -1.15
C CYS A 90 6.92 -14.97 -1.35
N GLU A 91 6.66 -15.73 -0.30
CA GLU A 91 5.90 -16.98 -0.39
C GLU A 91 4.48 -16.73 -0.94
N GLU A 92 3.78 -15.73 -0.40
CA GLU A 92 2.43 -15.39 -0.83
C GLU A 92 2.39 -14.86 -2.27
N LEU A 93 3.35 -14.01 -2.65
CA LEU A 93 3.49 -13.50 -4.01
C LEU A 93 3.69 -14.63 -5.02
N LEU A 94 4.57 -15.60 -4.70
CA LEU A 94 4.84 -16.73 -5.57
C LEU A 94 3.64 -17.68 -5.68
N ASN A 95 2.89 -17.89 -4.59
CA ASN A 95 1.65 -18.66 -4.63
C ASN A 95 0.59 -17.99 -5.52
N LEU A 96 0.43 -16.67 -5.40
CA LEU A 96 -0.48 -15.90 -6.26
C LEU A 96 -0.04 -15.99 -7.73
N LEU A 97 1.26 -15.89 -7.99
CA LEU A 97 1.81 -16.02 -9.33
C LEU A 97 1.57 -17.42 -9.93
N ASP A 98 1.76 -18.47 -9.15
CA ASP A 98 1.47 -19.85 -9.57
C ASP A 98 -0.04 -20.05 -9.83
N LEU A 99 -0.92 -19.40 -9.06
CA LEU A 99 -2.36 -19.39 -9.31
C LEU A 99 -2.71 -18.69 -10.63
N ILE A 100 -2.11 -17.51 -10.89
CA ILE A 100 -2.31 -16.78 -12.15
C ILE A 100 -1.90 -17.67 -13.33
N HIS A 101 -0.71 -18.29 -13.28
CA HIS A 101 -0.25 -19.20 -14.33
C HIS A 101 -1.10 -20.46 -14.50
N TYR A 102 -1.85 -20.88 -13.49
CA TYR A 102 -2.77 -22.01 -13.62
C TYR A 102 -4.08 -21.62 -14.32
N VAL A 103 -4.52 -20.38 -14.15
CA VAL A 103 -5.77 -19.86 -14.72
C VAL A 103 -5.60 -19.48 -16.20
N PHE A 104 -4.41 -19.01 -16.60
CA PHE A 104 -4.06 -18.65 -17.97
C PHE A 104 -3.34 -19.79 -18.71
#